data_AF-A0A7C8I7W5-F1
#
_entry.id   AF-A0A7C8I7W5-F1
#
_cell.length_a   1.000
_cell.length_b   1.000
_cell.length_c   1.000
_cell.angle_alpha   90.00
_cell.angle_beta   90.00
_cell.angle_gamma   90.00
#
_symmetry.space_group_name_H-M   'P 1'
#
loop_
_entity.id
_entity.type
_entity.pdbx_description
1 polymer ?
#
loop_
_entity_poly.entity_id
_entity_poly.type
_entity_poly.pdbx_seq_one_letter_code
_entity_poly.pdbx_strand_id
1 'polypeptide(L)'
;MLIRREARQGALEGLDQERCAALHNYVVGLGWTQLGLSLDTLDKRTRWECHGGDAALASVSERLDASVPHLFHRYLARLCAPDKLWQNANDAKDEDEDESNKRFISLYMANWALGSAHPLGLVLDQEAGTAIQHMSIHDTSITMNGRQIWLPLNMLLDGSIDMIDQGKVLAVGESYDGEQERTEPWIMPSYTQQDLDDTLQAFRHLIDTIHARMPSRPQNSEEGLLDFVTGGLPQSLSSSSFAYQFLVQSPRPSFTNIAPGLRIARHQPSAPVSVRLESTKLYPLLLFSSSHPAHQKTRRAPRGKEIPISLFPRGFDAVSTYPAGLYLTETEPHRTHPFEDACKLVLPFPLGANAFARTSDGALVGESVRGAGENAAAKIEPRSTELYQLGFNHFIAAHDVQLKHVLWKWVEMVEEGD
;
A
#
# COMPACT_ATOMS: atom_id res chain seq x y z
N MET A 1 15.85 54.72 -15.75
CA MET A 1 17.06 53.89 -15.97
C MET A 1 16.96 52.73 -14.99
N LEU A 2 16.15 51.71 -15.25
CA LEU A 2 16.42 50.55 -16.10
C LEU A 2 17.64 49.74 -15.63
N ILE A 3 17.42 48.84 -14.65
CA ILE A 3 18.06 47.53 -14.66
C ILE A 3 16.94 46.50 -14.50
N ARG A 4 16.59 45.92 -15.65
CA ARG A 4 15.74 44.76 -15.89
C ARG A 4 16.66 43.53 -15.89
N ARG A 5 16.11 42.39 -15.44
CA ARG A 5 16.58 41.00 -15.69
C ARG A 5 17.85 40.64 -14.92
N GLU A 6 17.94 39.47 -14.28
CA GLU A 6 17.51 38.16 -14.77
C GLU A 6 16.70 37.40 -13.72
N ALA A 7 15.43 37.13 -14.04
CA ALA A 7 14.76 35.96 -13.51
C ALA A 7 15.52 34.75 -14.05
N ARG A 8 16.12 33.95 -13.17
CA ARG A 8 16.53 32.60 -13.51
C ARG A 8 15.27 31.78 -13.78
N GLN A 9 14.75 31.87 -15.01
CA GLN A 9 13.95 30.81 -15.62
C GLN A 9 14.91 29.65 -15.91
N GLY A 10 15.36 28.98 -14.86
CA GLY A 10 15.95 27.66 -15.00
C GLY A 10 14.77 26.69 -15.05
N ALA A 11 14.58 26.01 -16.17
CA ALA A 11 13.86 24.74 -16.12
C ALA A 11 14.54 23.90 -15.02
N LEU A 12 13.76 23.42 -14.05
CA LEU A 12 14.26 22.51 -13.03
C LEU A 12 14.81 21.28 -13.79
N GLU A 13 16.13 21.10 -13.83
CA GLU A 13 16.76 20.02 -14.57
C GLU A 13 16.16 18.68 -14.07
N GLY A 14 15.46 17.96 -14.96
CA GLY A 14 14.78 16.71 -14.64
C GLY A 14 13.27 16.78 -14.38
N LEU A 15 12.67 17.96 -14.21
CA LEU A 15 11.21 18.11 -14.03
C LEU A 15 10.50 18.54 -15.32
N ASP A 16 9.73 17.62 -15.91
CA ASP A 16 8.81 17.93 -17.02
C ASP A 16 7.54 18.60 -16.48
N GLN A 17 7.61 19.93 -16.36
CA GLN A 17 6.55 20.76 -15.79
C GLN A 17 5.27 20.71 -16.62
N GLU A 18 5.39 20.62 -17.94
CA GLU A 18 4.26 20.61 -18.86
C GLU A 18 3.46 19.32 -18.69
N ARG A 19 4.17 18.19 -18.65
CA ARG A 19 3.58 16.88 -18.38
C ARG A 19 2.96 16.82 -17.00
N CYS A 20 3.66 17.27 -15.96
CA CYS A 20 3.12 17.24 -14.60
C CYS A 20 1.81 18.05 -14.47
N ALA A 21 1.75 19.22 -15.10
CA ALA A 21 0.53 20.02 -15.13
C ALA A 21 -0.60 19.34 -15.91
N ALA A 22 -0.30 18.74 -17.07
CA ALA A 22 -1.27 18.00 -17.86
C ALA A 22 -1.86 16.81 -17.08
N LEU A 23 -1.02 16.03 -16.40
CA LEU A 23 -1.45 14.89 -15.58
C LEU A 23 -2.28 15.35 -14.38
N HIS A 24 -1.89 16.43 -13.70
CA HIS A 24 -2.68 17.02 -12.62
C HIS A 24 -4.07 17.43 -13.09
N ASN A 25 -4.15 18.25 -14.15
CA ASN A 25 -5.41 18.76 -14.66
C ASN A 25 -6.30 17.62 -15.17
N TYR A 26 -5.70 16.54 -15.70
CA TYR A 26 -6.43 15.34 -16.09
C TYR A 26 -7.12 14.67 -14.89
N VAL A 27 -6.40 14.41 -13.80
CA VAL A 27 -6.97 13.81 -12.58
C VAL A 27 -8.07 14.70 -11.97
N VAL A 28 -7.84 16.02 -11.93
CA VAL A 28 -8.86 16.99 -11.50
C VAL A 28 -10.12 16.91 -12.37
N GLY A 29 -9.95 16.89 -13.69
CA GLY A 29 -11.05 16.79 -14.64
C GLY A 29 -11.86 15.50 -14.49
N LEU A 30 -11.21 14.37 -14.20
CA LEU A 30 -11.88 13.10 -13.91
C LEU A 30 -12.77 13.21 -12.66
N GLY A 31 -12.22 13.73 -11.55
CA GLY A 31 -12.99 13.93 -10.34
C GLY A 31 -14.19 14.88 -10.55
N TRP A 32 -13.97 15.97 -11.27
CA TRP A 32 -14.98 16.99 -11.56
C TRP A 32 -16.14 16.45 -12.40
N THR A 33 -15.82 15.79 -13.51
CA THR A 33 -16.83 15.22 -14.42
C THR A 33 -17.65 14.13 -13.76
N GLN A 34 -17.02 13.34 -12.88
CA GLN A 34 -17.71 12.26 -12.19
C GLN A 34 -18.65 12.74 -11.07
N LEU A 35 -18.44 13.95 -10.54
CA LEU A 35 -19.43 14.64 -9.70
C LEU A 35 -20.65 15.13 -10.50
N GLY A 36 -20.68 14.94 -11.82
CA GLY A 36 -21.73 15.43 -12.69
C GLY A 36 -21.58 16.91 -13.06
N LEU A 37 -20.41 17.50 -12.78
CA LEU A 37 -20.13 18.91 -13.07
C LEU A 37 -19.53 19.05 -14.48
N SER A 38 -19.90 20.12 -15.18
CA SER A 38 -19.32 20.44 -16.48
C SER A 38 -17.90 20.98 -16.32
N LEU A 39 -16.95 20.56 -17.16
CA LEU A 39 -15.59 21.12 -17.17
C LEU A 39 -15.57 22.63 -17.45
N ASP A 40 -16.62 23.19 -18.04
CA ASP A 40 -16.75 24.64 -18.25
C ASP A 40 -16.99 25.42 -16.95
N THR A 41 -17.46 24.75 -15.90
CA THR A 41 -17.64 25.35 -14.56
C THR A 41 -16.44 25.17 -13.65
N LEU A 42 -15.41 24.43 -14.11
CA LEU A 42 -14.16 24.29 -13.37
C LEU A 42 -13.44 25.64 -13.34
N ASP A 43 -12.90 26.02 -12.19
CA ASP A 43 -12.08 27.24 -12.08
C ASP A 43 -10.76 27.02 -12.82
N LYS A 44 -10.64 27.62 -14.01
CA LYS A 44 -9.45 27.54 -14.86
C LYS A 44 -8.38 28.54 -14.45
N ARG A 45 -8.60 29.29 -13.36
CA ARG A 45 -7.56 30.14 -12.79
C ARG A 45 -6.46 29.25 -12.25
N THR A 46 -5.25 29.67 -12.55
CA THR A 46 -4.05 28.98 -12.11
C THR A 46 -3.85 29.21 -10.61
N ARG A 47 -3.14 28.31 -9.94
CA ARG A 47 -2.80 28.47 -8.53
C ARG A 47 -2.09 29.80 -8.25
N TRP A 48 -1.30 30.29 -9.21
CA TRP A 48 -0.64 31.58 -9.13
C TRP A 48 -1.62 32.76 -9.13
N GLU A 49 -2.59 32.75 -10.04
CA GLU A 49 -3.63 33.81 -10.13
C GLU A 49 -4.48 33.89 -8.87
N CYS A 50 -4.72 32.76 -8.19
CA CYS A 50 -5.52 32.70 -6.98
C CYS A 50 -4.79 33.17 -5.71
N HIS A 51 -3.46 32.97 -5.62
CA HIS A 51 -2.74 33.15 -4.36
C HIS A 51 -1.52 34.06 -4.40
N GLY A 52 -1.01 34.45 -5.58
CA GLY A 52 0.18 35.29 -5.73
C GLY A 52 1.40 34.72 -5.01
N GLY A 53 2.16 33.83 -5.66
CA GLY A 53 3.26 33.09 -5.00
C GLY A 53 4.66 33.69 -5.17
N ASP A 54 5.68 32.82 -5.03
CA ASP A 54 7.11 33.10 -5.25
C ASP A 54 7.61 32.59 -6.64
N ALA A 55 8.51 33.33 -7.29
CA ALA A 55 8.89 33.17 -8.70
C ALA A 55 9.53 31.81 -9.05
N ALA A 56 10.10 31.11 -8.06
CA ALA A 56 10.80 29.84 -8.25
C ALA A 56 9.85 28.67 -8.63
N LEU A 57 8.58 28.74 -8.22
CA LEU A 57 7.55 27.75 -8.58
C LEU A 57 6.50 28.34 -9.53
N ALA A 58 6.68 29.57 -10.00
CA ALA A 58 5.75 30.24 -10.87
C ALA A 58 5.49 29.41 -12.14
N SER A 59 6.52 28.87 -12.78
CA SER A 59 6.34 28.14 -14.05
C SER A 59 5.52 26.85 -13.93
N VAL A 60 5.58 26.16 -12.77
CA VAL A 60 4.77 24.97 -12.48
C VAL A 60 3.38 25.39 -11.98
N SER A 61 3.33 26.33 -11.04
CA SER A 61 2.09 26.74 -10.35
C SER A 61 1.15 27.58 -11.22
N GLU A 62 1.69 28.28 -12.23
CA GLU A 62 0.91 28.98 -13.27
C GLU A 62 0.16 28.01 -14.21
N ARG A 63 0.29 26.69 -14.05
CA ARG A 63 -0.36 25.71 -14.94
C ARG A 63 -1.27 24.72 -14.25
N LEU A 64 -1.30 24.77 -12.92
CA LEU A 64 -2.15 23.92 -12.08
C LEU A 64 -3.44 24.67 -11.77
N ASP A 65 -4.58 24.05 -12.06
CA ASP A 65 -5.90 24.61 -11.74
C ASP A 65 -6.07 24.79 -10.23
N ALA A 66 -6.61 25.95 -9.82
CA ALA A 66 -6.71 26.32 -8.43
C ALA A 66 -7.91 25.64 -7.72
N SER A 67 -7.66 25.22 -6.48
CA SER A 67 -8.65 24.93 -5.42
C SER A 67 -10.01 24.43 -5.89
N VAL A 68 -10.05 23.18 -6.34
CA VAL A 68 -11.29 22.44 -6.54
C VAL A 68 -11.97 22.20 -5.17
N PRO A 69 -13.30 22.27 -5.03
CA PRO A 69 -14.02 21.94 -3.80
C PRO A 69 -13.89 20.46 -3.37
N HIS A 70 -13.25 19.62 -4.18
CA HIS A 70 -13.02 18.21 -3.91
C HIS A 70 -11.53 17.87 -3.82
N LEU A 71 -11.23 16.66 -3.35
CA LEU A 71 -9.85 16.20 -3.21
C LEU A 71 -9.27 15.85 -4.58
N PHE A 72 -7.96 16.04 -4.74
CA PHE A 72 -7.22 15.74 -5.95
C PHE A 72 -7.27 14.25 -6.27
N HIS A 73 -6.97 13.41 -5.29
CA HIS A 73 -6.97 11.95 -5.42
C HIS A 73 -7.35 11.32 -4.07
N ARG A 74 -7.53 9.99 -4.02
CA ARG A 74 -7.84 9.27 -2.78
C ARG A 74 -6.88 9.61 -1.63
N TYR A 75 -5.58 9.59 -1.88
CA TYR A 75 -4.55 9.80 -0.84
C TYR A 75 -4.02 11.23 -0.71
N LEU A 76 -4.22 12.05 -1.75
CA LEU A 76 -3.71 13.41 -1.83
C LEU A 76 -4.89 14.39 -1.87
N ALA A 77 -4.90 15.31 -0.92
CA ALA A 77 -5.98 16.28 -0.78
C ALA A 77 -5.87 17.39 -1.84
N ARG A 78 -5.36 18.56 -1.49
CA ARG A 78 -5.23 19.68 -2.43
C ARG A 78 -3.80 20.14 -2.49
N LEU A 79 -3.49 20.90 -3.54
CA LEU A 79 -2.27 21.68 -3.58
C LEU A 79 -2.18 22.55 -2.32
N CYS A 80 -1.00 22.59 -1.69
CA CYS A 80 -0.80 23.39 -0.47
C CYS A 80 -1.09 24.88 -0.72
N ALA A 81 -1.43 25.65 0.30
CA ALA A 81 -1.39 27.10 0.18
C ALA A 81 0.09 27.57 0.13
N PRO A 82 0.43 28.72 -0.49
CA PRO A 82 1.81 29.17 -0.58
C PRO A 82 2.52 29.27 0.78
N ASP A 83 1.83 29.74 1.81
CA ASP A 83 2.35 29.81 3.18
C ASP A 83 2.67 28.42 3.77
N LYS A 84 2.05 27.34 3.25
CA LYS A 84 2.21 25.96 3.73
C LYS A 84 3.18 25.10 2.91
N LEU A 85 3.62 25.56 1.74
CA LEU A 85 4.56 24.83 0.87
C LEU A 85 5.86 24.48 1.61
N TRP A 86 6.43 25.44 2.34
CA TRP A 86 7.72 25.29 3.03
C TRP A 86 7.60 24.87 4.49
N GLN A 87 6.53 25.27 5.19
CA GLN A 87 6.34 24.97 6.62
C GLN A 87 6.34 23.45 6.86
N ASN A 88 5.47 22.73 6.15
CA ASN A 88 5.26 21.30 6.40
C ASN A 88 6.51 20.44 6.15
N ALA A 89 7.36 20.81 5.18
CA ALA A 89 8.56 20.06 4.81
C ALA A 89 9.77 20.37 5.71
N ASN A 90 9.77 21.53 6.38
CA ASN A 90 10.89 22.03 7.18
C ASN A 90 10.69 21.91 8.69
N ASP A 91 9.54 21.41 9.16
CA ASP A 91 9.23 21.19 10.58
C ASP A 91 10.20 20.20 11.30
N ALA A 92 11.17 19.62 10.58
CA ALA A 92 12.07 18.58 11.06
C ALA A 92 13.53 19.04 11.35
N LYS A 93 13.88 20.32 11.25
CA LYS A 93 15.26 20.79 11.52
C LYS A 93 15.31 22.02 12.43
N ASP A 94 16.28 22.01 13.34
CA ASP A 94 16.57 23.05 14.33
C ASP A 94 16.68 24.45 13.71
N GLU A 95 16.29 25.47 14.47
CA GLU A 95 16.07 26.88 14.10
C GLU A 95 17.31 27.66 13.55
N ASP A 96 18.43 26.99 13.28
CA ASP A 96 19.74 27.61 13.05
C ASP A 96 20.34 27.44 11.62
N GLU A 97 19.64 26.85 10.65
CA GLU A 97 20.11 26.82 9.25
C GLU A 97 19.47 27.91 8.37
N ASP A 98 20.32 28.66 7.66
CA ASP A 98 20.02 29.77 6.74
C ASP A 98 18.71 29.60 5.93
N GLU A 99 17.98 30.71 5.74
CA GLU A 99 16.80 30.83 4.85
C GLU A 99 17.05 30.33 3.40
N SER A 100 18.31 30.03 3.03
CA SER A 100 18.69 29.41 1.77
C SER A 100 18.27 27.94 1.62
N ASN A 101 17.87 27.24 2.70
CA ASN A 101 17.58 25.79 2.63
C ASN A 101 16.11 25.48 2.25
N LYS A 102 15.51 26.24 1.32
CA LYS A 102 14.17 25.99 0.77
C LYS A 102 14.19 24.93 -0.34
N ARG A 103 14.92 23.82 -0.16
CA ARG A 103 15.05 22.76 -1.18
C ARG A 103 13.78 21.92 -1.33
N PHE A 104 13.20 21.49 -0.21
CA PHE A 104 12.02 20.63 -0.20
C PHE A 104 10.73 21.43 0.00
N ILE A 105 9.67 21.05 -0.71
CA ILE A 105 8.33 21.64 -0.55
C ILE A 105 7.27 20.56 -0.45
N SER A 106 6.22 20.81 0.32
CA SER A 106 5.01 19.98 0.31
C SER A 106 4.09 20.45 -0.82
N LEU A 107 4.07 19.74 -1.94
CA LEU A 107 3.29 20.12 -3.12
C LEU A 107 1.79 19.85 -2.91
N TYR A 108 1.46 18.63 -2.45
CA TYR A 108 0.09 18.22 -2.10
C TYR A 108 -0.01 17.90 -0.62
N MET A 109 -1.14 18.26 -0.01
CA MET A 109 -1.47 17.86 1.35
C MET A 109 -1.90 16.39 1.40
N ALA A 110 -1.58 15.69 2.49
CA ALA A 110 -2.15 14.38 2.73
C ALA A 110 -3.66 14.48 2.92
N ASN A 111 -4.39 13.42 2.54
CA ASN A 111 -5.80 13.32 2.84
C ASN A 111 -6.01 13.00 4.34
N TRP A 112 -6.39 14.02 5.10
CA TRP A 112 -6.67 13.93 6.54
C TRP A 112 -7.87 13.04 6.87
N ALA A 113 -8.82 12.89 5.94
CA ALA A 113 -9.97 11.99 6.12
C ALA A 113 -9.54 10.53 6.24
N LEU A 114 -8.34 10.18 5.74
CA LEU A 114 -7.78 8.84 5.77
C LEU A 114 -6.89 8.58 7.01
N GLY A 115 -7.12 9.29 8.11
CA GLY A 115 -6.35 9.11 9.35
C GLY A 115 -4.94 9.71 9.31
N SER A 116 -4.62 10.51 8.28
CA SER A 116 -3.36 11.25 8.20
C SER A 116 -3.33 12.33 9.27
N ALA A 117 -2.57 12.10 10.35
CA ALA A 117 -2.38 13.09 11.42
C ALA A 117 -1.35 14.19 11.08
N HIS A 118 -0.67 14.10 9.91
CA HIS A 118 0.26 15.11 9.42
C HIS A 118 -0.24 15.70 8.09
N PRO A 119 0.00 17.00 7.80
CA PRO A 119 -0.30 17.58 6.50
C PRO A 119 0.67 17.19 5.37
N LEU A 120 1.74 16.44 5.66
CA LEU A 120 2.73 16.02 4.66
C LEU A 120 2.11 14.96 3.76
N GLY A 121 1.75 15.34 2.53
CA GLY A 121 1.22 14.43 1.51
C GLY A 121 2.27 14.09 0.48
N LEU A 122 2.56 14.99 -0.45
CA LEU A 122 3.60 14.78 -1.46
C LEU A 122 4.70 15.83 -1.32
N VAL A 123 5.91 15.39 -1.03
CA VAL A 123 7.09 16.26 -0.90
C VAL A 123 7.88 16.25 -2.20
N LEU A 124 8.23 17.42 -2.72
CA LEU A 124 9.04 17.63 -3.92
C LEU A 124 10.42 18.17 -3.51
N ASP A 125 11.47 17.52 -4.00
CA ASP A 125 12.82 18.06 -4.06
C ASP A 125 12.95 18.92 -5.31
N GLN A 126 13.02 20.24 -5.12
CA GLN A 126 13.09 21.17 -6.25
C GLN A 126 14.40 21.04 -7.02
N GLU A 127 15.52 20.70 -6.37
CA GLU A 127 16.81 20.60 -7.07
C GLU A 127 16.87 19.38 -7.98
N ALA A 128 16.30 18.26 -7.53
CA ALA A 128 16.34 16.99 -8.26
C ALA A 128 15.12 16.76 -9.17
N GLY A 129 14.05 17.54 -9.04
CA GLY A 129 12.79 17.30 -9.76
C GLY A 129 12.09 16.00 -9.35
N THR A 130 12.45 15.43 -8.20
CA THR A 130 11.91 14.18 -7.68
C THR A 130 11.01 14.42 -6.47
N ALA A 131 10.10 13.50 -6.21
CA ALA A 131 9.11 13.59 -5.15
C ALA A 131 8.94 12.26 -4.43
N ILE A 132 8.35 12.32 -3.25
CA ILE A 132 8.00 11.16 -2.44
C ILE A 132 6.72 11.43 -1.63
N GLN A 133 5.88 10.42 -1.51
CA GLN A 133 4.62 10.52 -0.76
C GLN A 133 4.83 10.15 0.71
N HIS A 134 4.25 10.93 1.59
CA HIS A 134 4.16 10.73 3.03
C HIS A 134 2.69 10.44 3.34
N MET A 135 2.42 9.28 3.89
CA MET A 135 1.08 8.80 4.26
C MET A 135 0.86 8.81 5.77
N SER A 136 1.93 8.90 6.55
CA SER A 136 1.91 8.91 8.00
C SER A 136 2.88 9.96 8.57
N ILE A 137 2.59 10.42 9.79
CA ILE A 137 3.51 11.21 10.63
C ILE A 137 4.89 10.53 10.80
N HIS A 138 4.96 9.21 10.58
CA HIS A 138 6.18 8.44 10.78
C HIS A 138 7.06 8.32 9.53
N ASP A 139 6.54 8.70 8.36
CA ASP A 139 7.21 8.46 7.08
C ASP A 139 8.39 9.38 6.87
N THR A 140 8.36 10.60 7.41
CA THR A 140 9.47 11.58 7.30
C THR A 140 10.81 10.98 7.74
N SER A 141 10.81 10.20 8.84
CA SER A 141 12.03 9.54 9.34
C SER A 141 12.56 8.41 8.44
N ILE A 142 11.74 7.92 7.51
CA ILE A 142 12.07 6.88 6.55
C ILE A 142 12.46 7.52 5.21
N THR A 143 11.69 8.49 4.74
CA THR A 143 11.84 9.10 3.40
C THR A 143 12.96 10.14 3.32
N MET A 144 13.23 10.85 4.42
CA MET A 144 14.23 11.93 4.47
C MET A 144 15.58 11.50 5.06
N ASN A 145 15.80 10.21 5.30
CA ASN A 145 17.06 9.70 5.86
C ASN A 145 18.14 9.39 4.79
N GLY A 146 17.86 9.72 3.52
CA GLY A 146 18.76 9.52 2.39
C GLY A 146 18.79 8.11 1.80
N ARG A 147 17.95 7.19 2.29
CA ARG A 147 17.95 5.78 1.84
C ARG A 147 16.86 5.46 0.82
N GLN A 148 15.73 6.16 0.90
CA GLN A 148 14.61 5.91 0.00
C GLN A 148 14.87 6.52 -1.37
N ILE A 149 14.42 5.83 -2.41
CA ILE A 149 14.46 6.34 -3.77
C ILE A 149 13.32 7.35 -3.92
N TRP A 150 13.66 8.56 -4.39
CA TRP A 150 12.68 9.57 -4.76
C TRP A 150 12.39 9.44 -6.25
N LEU A 151 11.12 9.52 -6.63
CA LEU A 151 10.66 9.26 -8.00
C LEU A 151 10.39 10.58 -8.73
N PRO A 152 10.58 10.67 -10.06
CA PRO A 152 10.15 11.84 -10.82
C PRO A 152 8.67 12.17 -10.57
N LEU A 153 8.33 13.47 -10.42
CA LEU A 153 6.95 13.87 -10.09
C LEU A 153 5.91 13.34 -11.09
N ASN A 154 6.23 13.37 -12.39
CA ASN A 154 5.36 12.84 -13.43
C ASN A 154 5.08 11.35 -13.25
N MET A 155 6.04 10.56 -12.75
CA MET A 155 5.84 9.12 -12.49
C MET A 155 4.85 8.88 -11.35
N LEU A 156 4.86 9.72 -10.30
CA LEU A 156 3.88 9.62 -9.21
C LEU A 156 2.47 10.02 -9.66
N LEU A 157 2.37 11.01 -10.54
CA LEU A 157 1.10 11.43 -11.14
C LEU A 157 0.57 10.40 -12.14
N ASP A 158 1.43 9.82 -12.98
CA ASP A 158 1.10 8.69 -13.86
C ASP A 158 0.60 7.50 -13.02
N GLY A 159 1.30 7.15 -11.93
CA GLY A 159 0.85 6.08 -11.02
C GLY A 159 -0.49 6.37 -10.33
N SER A 160 -0.84 7.64 -10.13
CA SER A 160 -2.18 8.02 -9.64
C SER A 160 -3.26 7.76 -10.69
N ILE A 161 -2.95 7.99 -11.96
CA ILE A 161 -3.84 7.67 -13.09
C ILE A 161 -3.93 6.16 -13.29
N ASP A 162 -2.81 5.44 -13.22
CA ASP A 162 -2.80 3.97 -13.32
C ASP A 162 -3.71 3.32 -12.26
N MET A 163 -3.72 3.85 -11.03
CA MET A 163 -4.66 3.40 -9.99
C MET A 163 -6.12 3.65 -10.37
N ILE A 164 -6.41 4.77 -11.02
CA ILE A 164 -7.77 5.08 -11.50
C ILE A 164 -8.16 4.13 -12.64
N ASP A 165 -7.29 3.97 -13.64
CA ASP A 165 -7.51 3.15 -14.82
C ASP A 165 -7.67 1.66 -14.47
N GLN A 166 -6.94 1.18 -13.46
CA GLN A 166 -7.07 -0.18 -12.94
C GLN A 166 -8.29 -0.38 -12.03
N GLY A 167 -9.05 0.69 -11.75
CA GLY A 167 -10.22 0.66 -10.86
C GLY A 167 -9.87 0.51 -9.38
N LYS A 168 -8.60 0.69 -8.99
CA LYS A 168 -8.15 0.71 -7.59
C LYS A 168 -8.65 1.94 -6.86
N VAL A 169 -8.82 3.03 -7.59
CA VAL A 169 -9.43 4.27 -7.11
C VAL A 169 -10.53 4.66 -8.09
N LEU A 170 -11.73 4.91 -7.59
CA LEU A 170 -12.87 5.28 -8.42
C LEU A 170 -13.39 6.64 -7.97
N ALA A 171 -13.61 7.55 -8.90
CA ALA A 171 -14.46 8.69 -8.63
C ALA A 171 -15.93 8.23 -8.67
N VAL A 172 -16.73 8.76 -7.76
CA VAL A 172 -18.17 8.49 -7.69
C VAL A 172 -18.95 9.79 -7.53
N GLY A 173 -20.17 9.80 -8.08
CA GLY A 173 -21.05 10.97 -8.04
C GLY A 173 -21.87 11.04 -6.75
N GLU A 174 -22.64 12.11 -6.59
CA GLU A 174 -23.54 12.33 -5.42
C GLU A 174 -24.49 11.16 -5.17
N SER A 175 -24.92 10.46 -6.21
CA SER A 175 -25.85 9.33 -6.13
C SER A 175 -25.25 8.02 -5.59
N TYR A 176 -23.95 7.99 -5.27
CA TYR A 176 -23.30 6.80 -4.74
C TYR A 176 -23.80 6.45 -3.34
N ASP A 177 -24.32 5.23 -3.20
CA ASP A 177 -24.94 4.68 -1.99
C ASP A 177 -24.18 3.46 -1.44
N GLY A 178 -22.96 3.20 -1.95
CA GLY A 178 -22.13 2.09 -1.50
C GLY A 178 -21.50 2.33 -0.12
N GLU A 179 -20.97 1.25 0.45
CA GLU A 179 -20.46 1.25 1.83
C GLU A 179 -19.02 1.77 1.95
N GLN A 180 -18.28 1.87 0.84
CA GLN A 180 -16.88 2.28 0.86
C GLN A 180 -16.75 3.72 1.38
N GLU A 181 -15.76 3.94 2.25
CA GLU A 181 -15.41 5.25 2.75
C GLU A 181 -15.13 6.21 1.59
N ARG A 182 -15.98 7.23 1.44
CA ARG A 182 -15.91 8.22 0.38
C ARG A 182 -15.17 9.47 0.84
N THR A 183 -14.15 9.83 0.07
CA THR A 183 -13.41 11.09 0.20
C THR A 183 -13.59 11.86 -1.09
N GLU A 184 -14.68 12.65 -1.14
CA GLU A 184 -15.24 13.30 -2.33
C GLU A 184 -14.22 13.69 -3.41
N PRO A 185 -14.36 13.18 -4.66
CA PRO A 185 -15.30 12.16 -5.15
C PRO A 185 -14.80 10.71 -5.00
N TRP A 186 -13.66 10.48 -4.36
CA TRP A 186 -12.91 9.24 -4.49
C TRP A 186 -13.33 8.16 -3.47
N ILE A 187 -13.49 6.92 -3.95
CA ILE A 187 -13.54 5.71 -3.15
C ILE A 187 -12.38 4.78 -3.54
N MET A 188 -12.14 3.77 -2.70
CA MET A 188 -11.22 2.67 -2.99
C MET A 188 -11.96 1.35 -2.76
N PRO A 189 -12.24 0.57 -3.82
CA PRO A 189 -12.74 -0.79 -3.68
C PRO A 189 -11.77 -1.68 -2.91
N SER A 190 -12.28 -2.70 -2.23
CA SER A 190 -11.46 -3.57 -1.40
C SER A 190 -10.58 -4.57 -2.19
N TYR A 191 -10.96 -4.81 -3.43
CA TYR A 191 -10.26 -5.51 -4.49
C TYR A 191 -10.94 -5.15 -5.82
N THR A 192 -10.26 -5.35 -6.94
CA THR A 192 -10.86 -5.22 -8.28
C THR A 192 -11.14 -6.59 -8.88
N GLN A 193 -12.00 -6.66 -9.89
CA GLN A 193 -12.20 -7.91 -10.63
C GLN A 193 -10.88 -8.42 -11.25
N GLN A 194 -10.03 -7.50 -11.70
CA GLN A 194 -8.70 -7.84 -12.22
C GLN A 194 -7.81 -8.49 -11.14
N ASP A 195 -7.83 -8.00 -9.89
CA ASP A 195 -7.07 -8.63 -8.81
C ASP A 195 -7.51 -10.08 -8.56
N LEU A 196 -8.82 -10.31 -8.59
CA LEU A 196 -9.39 -11.64 -8.43
C LEU A 196 -8.98 -12.55 -9.60
N ASP A 197 -9.14 -12.08 -10.84
CA ASP A 197 -8.81 -12.84 -12.04
C ASP A 197 -7.32 -13.18 -12.10
N ASP A 198 -6.44 -12.21 -11.82
CA ASP A 198 -4.98 -12.41 -11.75
C ASP A 198 -4.62 -13.45 -10.68
N THR A 199 -5.25 -13.38 -9.50
CA THR A 199 -4.97 -14.31 -8.40
C THR A 199 -5.47 -15.71 -8.75
N LEU A 200 -6.65 -15.84 -9.35
CA LEU A 200 -7.19 -17.11 -9.84
C LEU A 200 -6.29 -17.71 -10.92
N GLN A 201 -5.78 -16.89 -11.83
CA GLN A 201 -4.84 -17.31 -12.87
C GLN A 201 -3.55 -17.83 -12.24
N ALA A 202 -2.94 -17.07 -11.33
CA ALA A 202 -1.71 -17.48 -10.63
C ALA A 202 -1.90 -18.81 -9.89
N PHE A 203 -3.03 -18.97 -9.20
CA PHE A 203 -3.33 -20.19 -8.46
C PHE A 203 -3.54 -21.41 -9.37
N ARG A 204 -4.30 -21.26 -10.46
CA ARG A 204 -4.51 -22.34 -11.45
C ARG A 204 -3.19 -22.75 -12.09
N HIS A 205 -2.38 -21.77 -12.50
CA HIS A 205 -1.08 -22.04 -13.12
C HIS A 205 -0.15 -22.76 -12.14
N LEU A 206 -0.11 -22.35 -10.87
CA LEU A 206 0.66 -23.07 -9.84
C LEU A 206 0.23 -24.53 -9.71
N ILE A 207 -1.07 -24.81 -9.68
CA ILE A 207 -1.60 -26.17 -9.61
C ILE A 207 -1.18 -26.99 -10.82
N ASP A 208 -1.35 -26.44 -12.02
CA ASP A 208 -1.02 -27.13 -13.27
C ASP A 208 0.48 -27.39 -13.38
N THR A 209 1.32 -26.43 -13.00
CA THR A 209 2.78 -26.53 -12.99
C THR A 209 3.28 -27.59 -11.99
N ILE A 210 2.65 -27.71 -10.83
CA ILE A 210 2.95 -28.80 -9.87
C ILE A 210 2.46 -30.14 -10.42
N HIS A 211 1.24 -30.21 -10.96
CA HIS A 211 0.69 -31.44 -11.55
C HIS A 211 1.57 -31.98 -12.68
N ALA A 212 2.07 -31.11 -13.56
CA ALA A 212 2.93 -31.48 -14.68
C ALA A 212 4.25 -32.16 -14.23
N ARG A 213 4.71 -31.85 -13.01
CA ARG A 213 5.93 -32.43 -12.42
C ARG A 213 5.68 -33.66 -11.56
N MET A 214 4.42 -33.99 -11.26
CA MET A 214 4.09 -35.15 -10.44
C MET A 214 3.78 -36.39 -11.29
N PRO A 215 4.19 -37.58 -10.84
CA PRO A 215 3.73 -38.82 -11.44
C PRO A 215 2.22 -38.91 -11.23
N SER A 216 1.48 -38.99 -12.34
CA SER A 216 0.04 -38.83 -12.41
C SER A 216 -0.72 -39.65 -11.36
N ARG A 217 -1.58 -39.01 -10.58
CA ARG A 217 -2.62 -39.70 -9.83
C ARG A 217 -3.91 -38.91 -9.90
N PRO A 218 -4.95 -39.42 -10.59
CA PRO A 218 -6.26 -38.80 -10.51
C PRO A 218 -6.82 -39.02 -9.10
N GLN A 219 -6.99 -37.94 -8.34
CA GLN A 219 -7.89 -37.91 -7.20
C GLN A 219 -9.03 -36.95 -7.54
N ASN A 220 -10.22 -37.52 -7.76
CA ASN A 220 -11.44 -36.73 -7.80
C ASN A 220 -11.76 -36.35 -6.35
N SER A 221 -11.72 -35.05 -6.05
CA SER A 221 -12.27 -34.52 -4.81
C SER A 221 -13.66 -33.97 -5.11
N GLU A 222 -14.69 -34.49 -4.46
CA GLU A 222 -16.08 -34.00 -4.60
C GLU A 222 -16.31 -32.67 -3.86
N GLU A 223 -15.47 -32.37 -2.87
CA GLU A 223 -15.57 -31.18 -2.03
C GLU A 223 -14.70 -30.04 -2.59
N GLY A 224 -15.32 -28.87 -2.82
CA GLY A 224 -14.67 -27.67 -3.32
C GLY A 224 -13.65 -27.05 -2.36
N LEU A 225 -12.82 -26.13 -2.86
CA LEU A 225 -11.78 -25.50 -2.04
C LEU A 225 -12.36 -24.66 -0.89
N LEU A 226 -13.48 -23.97 -1.12
CA LEU A 226 -14.18 -23.18 -0.09
C LEU A 226 -14.56 -24.03 1.13
N ASP A 227 -15.26 -25.14 0.92
CA ASP A 227 -15.71 -26.01 2.01
C ASP A 227 -14.50 -26.59 2.75
N PHE A 228 -13.47 -26.98 2.00
CA PHE A 228 -12.26 -27.55 2.58
C PHE A 228 -11.50 -26.54 3.47
N VAL A 229 -11.32 -25.31 3.01
CA VAL A 229 -10.60 -24.25 3.76
C VAL A 229 -11.41 -23.74 4.95
N THR A 230 -12.74 -23.65 4.82
CA THR A 230 -13.63 -23.17 5.89
C THR A 230 -14.06 -24.25 6.87
N GLY A 231 -13.71 -25.52 6.63
CA GLY A 231 -14.14 -26.65 7.44
C GLY A 231 -15.64 -26.90 7.34
N GLY A 232 -16.23 -26.70 6.15
CA GLY A 232 -17.66 -26.85 5.88
C GLY A 232 -18.53 -25.70 6.40
N LEU A 233 -17.94 -24.51 6.62
CA LEU A 233 -18.66 -23.33 7.11
C LEU A 233 -18.50 -22.14 6.13
N PRO A 234 -18.95 -22.27 4.87
CA PRO A 234 -18.80 -21.23 3.84
C PRO A 234 -19.45 -19.90 4.24
N GLN A 235 -20.53 -19.93 5.02
CA GLN A 235 -21.24 -18.76 5.56
C GLN A 235 -20.41 -17.92 6.55
N SER A 236 -19.20 -18.38 6.93
CA SER A 236 -18.27 -17.59 7.71
C SER A 236 -17.60 -16.47 6.91
N LEU A 237 -17.71 -16.50 5.59
CA LEU A 237 -17.22 -15.48 4.68
C LEU A 237 -18.40 -14.79 3.98
N SER A 238 -18.30 -13.48 3.77
CA SER A 238 -19.28 -12.75 2.94
C SER A 238 -19.16 -13.21 1.49
N SER A 239 -20.28 -13.42 0.81
CA SER A 239 -20.29 -13.80 -0.61
C SER A 239 -19.68 -12.74 -1.53
N SER A 240 -19.65 -11.48 -1.09
CA SER A 240 -19.00 -10.36 -1.81
C SER A 240 -17.50 -10.22 -1.52
N SER A 241 -16.95 -10.95 -0.53
CA SER A 241 -15.54 -10.84 -0.16
C SER A 241 -14.62 -11.49 -1.20
N PHE A 242 -13.40 -10.95 -1.31
CA PHE A 242 -12.35 -11.53 -2.16
C PHE A 242 -12.11 -12.99 -1.80
N ALA A 243 -11.99 -13.29 -0.50
CA ALA A 243 -11.71 -14.64 -0.02
C ALA A 243 -12.77 -15.66 -0.46
N TYR A 244 -14.05 -15.30 -0.36
CA TYR A 244 -15.13 -16.15 -0.81
C TYR A 244 -15.07 -16.36 -2.34
N GLN A 245 -14.97 -15.27 -3.10
CA GLN A 245 -14.94 -15.33 -4.56
C GLN A 245 -13.75 -16.14 -5.08
N PHE A 246 -12.56 -15.92 -4.52
CA PHE A 246 -11.36 -16.68 -4.82
C PHE A 246 -11.54 -18.17 -4.52
N LEU A 247 -12.01 -18.53 -3.33
CA LEU A 247 -12.13 -19.94 -2.91
C LEU A 247 -13.21 -20.72 -3.67
N VAL A 248 -14.32 -20.08 -4.04
CA VAL A 248 -15.39 -20.70 -4.85
C VAL A 248 -14.91 -21.00 -6.27
N GLN A 249 -14.15 -20.08 -6.86
CA GLN A 249 -13.73 -20.18 -8.26
C GLN A 249 -12.40 -20.91 -8.46
N SER A 250 -11.71 -21.23 -7.37
CA SER A 250 -10.44 -21.93 -7.37
C SER A 250 -10.64 -23.45 -7.40
N PRO A 251 -9.90 -24.18 -8.26
CA PRO A 251 -9.94 -25.63 -8.24
C PRO A 251 -9.27 -26.15 -6.98
N ARG A 252 -9.76 -27.28 -6.46
CA ARG A 252 -9.06 -28.00 -5.39
C ARG A 252 -7.93 -28.85 -6.00
N PRO A 253 -6.67 -28.63 -5.58
CA PRO A 253 -5.55 -29.49 -5.97
C PRO A 253 -5.80 -30.96 -5.60
N SER A 254 -5.34 -31.88 -6.46
CA SER A 254 -5.39 -33.32 -6.18
C SER A 254 -4.28 -33.79 -5.23
N PHE A 255 -3.35 -32.90 -4.92
CA PHE A 255 -2.20 -33.13 -4.06
C PHE A 255 -2.36 -32.42 -2.70
N THR A 256 -1.58 -32.86 -1.72
CA THR A 256 -1.68 -32.33 -0.35
C THR A 256 -0.85 -31.06 -0.13
N ASN A 257 0.37 -31.00 -0.71
CA ASN A 257 1.32 -29.92 -0.45
C ASN A 257 1.38 -28.96 -1.64
N ILE A 258 1.14 -27.67 -1.39
CA ILE A 258 1.19 -26.61 -2.41
C ILE A 258 2.58 -25.99 -2.56
N ALA A 259 3.39 -26.10 -1.50
CA ALA A 259 4.79 -25.70 -1.46
C ALA A 259 5.50 -26.55 -0.39
N PRO A 260 6.85 -26.59 -0.34
CA PRO A 260 7.58 -27.34 0.66
C PRO A 260 7.12 -27.00 2.09
N GLY A 261 6.57 -28.00 2.80
CA GLY A 261 6.09 -27.83 4.17
C GLY A 261 4.76 -27.06 4.33
N LEU A 262 4.07 -26.73 3.23
CA LEU A 262 2.76 -26.08 3.22
C LEU A 262 1.70 -26.94 2.54
N ARG A 263 0.60 -27.18 3.24
CA ARG A 263 -0.59 -27.89 2.77
C ARG A 263 -1.81 -27.00 2.83
N ILE A 264 -2.82 -27.28 2.01
CA ILE A 264 -4.09 -26.56 2.08
C ILE A 264 -4.68 -26.68 3.49
N ALA A 265 -5.08 -25.55 4.06
CA ALA A 265 -5.66 -25.49 5.38
C ALA A 265 -7.00 -26.23 5.43
N ARG A 266 -7.25 -26.95 6.53
CA ARG A 266 -8.53 -27.63 6.80
C ARG A 266 -9.30 -27.02 7.97
N HIS A 267 -8.60 -26.25 8.79
CA HIS A 267 -9.11 -25.71 10.03
C HIS A 267 -8.59 -24.28 10.17
N GLN A 268 -9.52 -23.35 10.39
CA GLN A 268 -9.18 -21.98 10.70
C GLN A 268 -8.76 -21.87 12.16
N PRO A 269 -7.69 -21.10 12.48
CA PRO A 269 -7.39 -20.76 13.87
C PRO A 269 -8.61 -20.09 14.50
N SER A 270 -9.00 -20.53 15.69
CA SER A 270 -10.18 -19.99 16.36
C SER A 270 -9.94 -18.52 16.73
N ALA A 271 -10.64 -17.60 16.06
CA ALA A 271 -10.81 -16.25 16.59
C ALA A 271 -11.67 -16.33 17.86
N PRO A 272 -11.41 -15.50 18.91
CA PRO A 272 -12.24 -15.47 20.10
C PRO A 272 -13.71 -15.18 19.76
N VAL A 273 -14.65 -15.88 20.40
CA VAL A 273 -16.11 -15.75 20.14
C VAL A 273 -16.63 -14.31 20.31
N SER A 274 -16.02 -13.54 21.20
CA SER A 274 -16.34 -12.13 21.49
C SER A 274 -16.03 -11.16 20.34
N VAL A 275 -15.32 -11.61 19.30
CA VAL A 275 -14.81 -10.77 18.21
C VAL A 275 -15.70 -10.86 16.95
N ARG A 276 -16.56 -11.87 16.85
CA ARG A 276 -17.41 -12.10 15.65
C ARG A 276 -18.70 -11.28 15.60
N LEU A 277 -19.12 -10.62 16.69
CA LEU A 277 -20.49 -10.07 16.77
C LEU A 277 -20.66 -8.61 16.35
N GLU A 278 -19.59 -7.82 16.16
CA GLU A 278 -19.75 -6.35 16.08
C GLU A 278 -18.97 -5.65 14.95
N SER A 279 -18.23 -6.36 14.11
CA SER A 279 -17.34 -5.71 13.12
C SER A 279 -17.58 -6.18 11.69
N THR A 280 -17.68 -5.24 10.74
CA THR A 280 -17.51 -5.44 9.29
C THR A 280 -16.07 -5.83 8.90
N LYS A 281 -15.22 -6.10 9.90
CA LYS A 281 -13.82 -6.47 9.76
C LYS A 281 -13.68 -7.94 9.36
N LEU A 282 -12.88 -8.18 8.35
CA LEU A 282 -12.42 -9.52 7.98
C LEU A 282 -11.24 -9.92 8.86
N TYR A 283 -11.24 -11.19 9.25
CA TYR A 283 -10.21 -11.79 10.09
C TYR A 283 -9.19 -12.54 9.24
N PRO A 284 -7.96 -12.74 9.75
CA PRO A 284 -6.95 -13.49 9.03
C PRO A 284 -7.46 -14.90 8.69
N LEU A 285 -7.40 -15.23 7.40
CA LEU A 285 -7.86 -16.52 6.87
C LEU A 285 -6.64 -17.35 6.47
N LEU A 286 -6.46 -18.50 7.11
CA LEU A 286 -5.38 -19.42 6.78
C LEU A 286 -5.71 -20.16 5.49
N LEU A 287 -4.95 -19.92 4.42
CA LEU A 287 -5.09 -20.61 3.14
C LEU A 287 -4.23 -21.87 3.10
N PHE A 288 -2.96 -21.73 3.49
CA PHE A 288 -1.99 -22.83 3.48
C PHE A 288 -1.31 -22.95 4.84
N SER A 289 -1.45 -24.10 5.47
CA SER A 289 -0.94 -24.41 6.81
C SER A 289 0.37 -25.20 6.75
N SER A 290 1.26 -24.95 7.70
CA SER A 290 2.37 -25.82 8.06
C SER A 290 2.01 -26.72 9.24
N SER A 291 2.75 -27.81 9.43
CA SER A 291 2.69 -28.63 10.63
C SER A 291 3.38 -27.98 11.84
N HIS A 292 4.21 -26.97 11.61
CA HIS A 292 4.94 -26.27 12.66
C HIS A 292 4.14 -25.06 13.17
N PRO A 293 4.24 -24.73 14.47
CA PRO A 293 3.68 -23.49 14.98
C PRO A 293 4.45 -22.27 14.43
N ALA A 294 3.76 -21.14 14.34
CA ALA A 294 4.34 -19.86 13.99
C ALA A 294 5.40 -19.45 15.02
N HIS A 295 6.46 -18.79 14.54
CA HIS A 295 7.47 -18.24 15.42
C HIS A 295 6.87 -17.13 16.32
N GLN A 296 6.94 -17.33 17.64
CA GLN A 296 6.45 -16.38 18.62
C GLN A 296 7.48 -15.28 18.88
N LYS A 297 7.17 -14.05 18.43
CA LYS A 297 7.97 -12.87 18.75
C LYS A 297 7.70 -12.43 20.19
N THR A 298 8.73 -12.01 20.92
CA THR A 298 8.60 -11.40 22.24
C THR A 298 9.15 -9.98 22.26
N ARG A 299 8.54 -9.10 23.05
CA ARG A 299 9.05 -7.77 23.38
C ARG A 299 9.42 -7.72 24.84
N ARG A 300 10.56 -7.11 25.16
CA ARG A 300 10.96 -6.85 26.54
C ARG A 300 10.15 -5.69 27.13
N ALA A 301 9.39 -5.95 28.18
CA ALA A 301 8.68 -4.92 28.93
C ALA A 301 9.65 -4.05 29.76
N PRO A 302 9.27 -2.84 30.19
CA PRO A 302 10.10 -1.96 31.01
C PRO A 302 10.63 -2.62 32.30
N ARG A 303 9.93 -3.63 32.84
CA ARG A 303 10.32 -4.39 34.03
C ARG A 303 11.13 -5.67 33.70
N GLY A 304 11.61 -5.82 32.47
CA GLY A 304 12.44 -6.94 32.03
C GLY A 304 11.69 -8.21 31.62
N LYS A 305 10.37 -8.30 31.85
CA LYS A 305 9.54 -9.45 31.45
C LYS A 305 9.36 -9.49 29.93
N GLU A 306 9.57 -10.64 29.30
CA GLU A 306 9.22 -10.85 27.90
C GLU A 306 7.71 -11.03 27.74
N ILE A 307 7.12 -10.28 26.80
CA ILE A 307 5.70 -10.31 26.48
C ILE A 307 5.56 -10.74 25.02
N PRO A 308 4.76 -11.77 24.72
CA PRO A 308 4.46 -12.15 23.34
C PRO A 308 3.87 -10.99 22.55
N ILE A 309 4.34 -10.81 21.32
CA ILE A 309 3.79 -9.87 20.36
C ILE A 309 2.82 -10.66 19.48
N SER A 310 1.56 -10.22 19.42
CA SER A 310 0.59 -10.79 18.48
C SER A 310 1.06 -10.57 17.05
N LEU A 311 0.94 -11.60 16.20
CA LEU A 311 1.29 -11.52 14.78
C LEU A 311 0.24 -10.76 13.97
N PHE A 312 -0.98 -10.67 14.49
CA PHE A 312 -2.10 -9.94 13.90
C PHE A 312 -2.55 -8.81 14.86
N PRO A 313 -3.17 -7.73 14.35
CA PRO A 313 -3.63 -6.60 15.15
C PRO A 313 -4.70 -6.93 16.19
N ARG A 314 -5.08 -5.92 16.96
CA ARG A 314 -6.04 -5.96 18.08
C ARG A 314 -7.20 -6.95 17.85
N GLY A 315 -7.44 -7.80 18.86
CA GLY A 315 -8.45 -8.86 18.85
C GLY A 315 -7.86 -10.28 18.86
N PHE A 316 -6.57 -10.38 18.57
CA PHE A 316 -5.81 -11.63 18.52
C PHE A 316 -4.85 -11.84 19.69
N ASP A 317 -4.77 -10.87 20.61
CA ASP A 317 -3.88 -10.91 21.76
C ASP A 317 -4.12 -12.11 22.71
N ALA A 318 -5.32 -12.69 22.65
CA ALA A 318 -5.71 -13.87 23.44
C ALA A 318 -5.30 -15.21 22.81
N VAL A 319 -4.88 -15.21 21.53
CA VAL A 319 -4.46 -16.44 20.84
C VAL A 319 -2.97 -16.66 21.10
N SER A 320 -2.66 -17.71 21.84
CA SER A 320 -1.29 -18.00 22.29
C SER A 320 -0.39 -18.56 21.20
N THR A 321 -0.95 -19.27 20.21
CA THR A 321 -0.21 -19.93 19.13
C THR A 321 -1.02 -20.01 17.85
N TYR A 322 -0.37 -19.75 16.72
CA TYR A 322 -0.90 -19.94 15.37
C TYR A 322 -0.11 -21.05 14.68
N PRO A 323 -0.70 -21.80 13.73
CA PRO A 323 0.12 -22.56 12.79
C PRO A 323 0.95 -21.59 11.94
N ALA A 324 2.17 -21.96 11.57
CA ALA A 324 2.87 -21.27 10.50
C ALA A 324 2.12 -21.52 9.17
N GLY A 325 2.19 -20.59 8.22
CA GLY A 325 1.41 -20.69 6.99
C GLY A 325 1.20 -19.38 6.25
N LEU A 326 0.49 -19.46 5.13
CA LEU A 326 0.07 -18.30 4.34
C LEU A 326 -1.36 -17.91 4.73
N TYR A 327 -1.51 -16.65 5.15
CA TYR A 327 -2.76 -16.06 5.58
C TYR A 327 -3.18 -14.95 4.63
N LEU A 328 -4.47 -14.85 4.29
CA LEU A 328 -5.04 -13.55 3.97
C LEU A 328 -5.11 -12.73 5.26
N THR A 329 -4.78 -11.46 5.18
CA THR A 329 -4.64 -10.60 6.36
C THR A 329 -5.97 -9.99 6.76
N GLU A 330 -6.07 -9.55 8.01
CA GLU A 330 -7.23 -8.77 8.45
C GLU A 330 -7.38 -7.49 7.65
N THR A 331 -8.62 -7.11 7.38
CA THR A 331 -8.92 -5.85 6.69
C THR A 331 -10.32 -5.39 7.03
N GLU A 332 -10.58 -4.10 6.88
CA GLU A 332 -11.94 -3.55 6.93
C GLU A 332 -12.32 -3.12 5.51
N PRO A 333 -13.11 -3.92 4.76
CA PRO A 333 -13.34 -3.73 3.32
C PRO A 333 -13.92 -2.37 2.91
N HIS A 334 -14.50 -1.64 3.86
CA HIS A 334 -15.20 -0.39 3.62
C HIS A 334 -14.46 0.83 4.19
N ARG A 335 -13.28 0.63 4.79
CA ARG A 335 -12.51 1.71 5.43
C ARG A 335 -11.45 2.28 4.50
N THR A 336 -10.54 3.01 5.12
CA THR A 336 -9.49 3.83 4.56
C THR A 336 -8.55 3.05 3.64
N HIS A 337 -8.14 1.85 4.05
CA HIS A 337 -7.15 1.01 3.37
C HIS A 337 -7.68 -0.43 3.23
N PRO A 338 -8.63 -0.67 2.33
CA PRO A 338 -9.30 -1.95 2.23
C PRO A 338 -8.54 -2.86 1.26
N PHE A 339 -7.57 -3.63 1.73
CA PHE A 339 -6.84 -4.58 0.87
C PHE A 339 -7.23 -6.02 1.24
N GLU A 340 -8.26 -6.57 0.60
CA GLU A 340 -8.76 -7.93 0.90
C GLU A 340 -7.90 -9.07 0.35
N ASP A 341 -7.13 -8.79 -0.70
CA ASP A 341 -6.23 -9.75 -1.34
C ASP A 341 -4.82 -9.74 -0.74
N ALA A 342 -4.59 -8.90 0.28
CA ALA A 342 -3.34 -8.81 1.01
C ALA A 342 -3.09 -10.08 1.83
N CYS A 343 -1.83 -10.54 1.84
CA CYS A 343 -1.45 -11.80 2.45
C CYS A 343 -0.10 -11.75 3.14
N LYS A 344 0.10 -12.67 4.08
CA LYS A 344 1.29 -12.76 4.91
C LYS A 344 1.71 -14.21 5.08
N LEU A 345 2.96 -14.50 4.72
CA LEU A 345 3.59 -15.78 5.00
C LEU A 345 4.24 -15.74 6.38
N VAL A 346 3.63 -16.46 7.33
CA VAL A 346 4.09 -16.60 8.70
C VAL A 346 4.97 -17.84 8.82
N LEU A 347 6.24 -17.63 9.16
CA LEU A 347 7.25 -18.69 9.24
C LEU A 347 7.38 -19.27 10.66
N PRO A 348 7.78 -20.55 10.78
CA PRO A 348 8.04 -21.18 12.07
C PRO A 348 9.41 -20.78 12.67
N PHE A 349 10.21 -20.02 11.93
CA PHE A 349 11.51 -19.47 12.33
C PHE A 349 11.65 -18.03 11.83
N PRO A 350 12.54 -17.22 12.43
CA PRO A 350 12.78 -15.88 11.95
C PRO A 350 13.80 -15.84 10.80
N LEU A 351 13.70 -14.83 9.95
CA LEU A 351 14.61 -14.47 8.87
C LEU A 351 15.36 -13.17 9.20
N GLY A 352 16.36 -12.81 8.40
CA GLY A 352 17.05 -11.51 8.48
C GLY A 352 18.37 -11.53 9.25
N ALA A 353 18.59 -12.49 10.16
CA ALA A 353 19.80 -12.55 10.98
C ALA A 353 21.13 -12.58 10.19
N ASN A 354 21.10 -13.12 8.96
CA ASN A 354 22.27 -13.18 8.07
C ASN A 354 22.25 -12.11 6.96
N ALA A 355 21.32 -11.15 6.98
CA ALA A 355 21.22 -10.05 6.01
C ALA A 355 21.12 -10.47 4.51
N PHE A 356 20.55 -11.65 4.22
CA PHE A 356 20.38 -12.14 2.85
C PHE A 356 19.02 -11.85 2.23
N ALA A 357 17.99 -11.69 3.05
CA ALA A 357 16.63 -11.45 2.57
C ALA A 357 16.35 -9.94 2.48
N ARG A 358 15.70 -9.53 1.40
CA ARG A 358 15.32 -8.13 1.13
C ARG A 358 13.84 -8.01 0.79
N THR A 359 13.26 -6.88 1.14
CA THR A 359 11.94 -6.43 0.68
C THR A 359 12.02 -5.88 -0.75
N SER A 360 10.87 -5.58 -1.35
CA SER A 360 10.78 -5.11 -2.75
C SER A 360 11.49 -3.78 -3.03
N ASP A 361 11.66 -2.93 -2.01
CA ASP A 361 12.42 -1.67 -2.07
C ASP A 361 13.93 -1.86 -1.84
N GLY A 362 14.39 -3.11 -1.69
CA GLY A 362 15.78 -3.46 -1.44
C GLY A 362 16.21 -3.36 0.03
N ALA A 363 15.34 -2.94 0.94
CA ALA A 363 15.63 -2.93 2.37
C ALA A 363 15.88 -4.35 2.91
N LEU A 364 16.80 -4.49 3.86
CA LEU A 364 17.08 -5.77 4.51
C LEU A 364 15.93 -6.15 5.44
N VAL A 365 15.47 -7.39 5.37
CA VAL A 365 14.44 -7.90 6.28
C VAL A 365 14.89 -7.73 7.73
N GLY A 366 14.06 -7.06 8.54
CA GLY A 366 14.35 -6.78 9.94
C GLY A 366 15.22 -5.57 10.25
N GLU A 367 15.70 -4.85 9.25
CA GLU A 367 16.50 -3.66 9.51
C GLU A 367 15.70 -2.48 10.06
N SER A 368 16.38 -1.56 10.74
CA SER A 368 15.76 -0.31 11.15
C SER A 368 15.68 0.66 9.98
N VAL A 369 14.55 0.66 9.27
CA VAL A 369 14.29 1.56 8.12
C VAL A 369 14.28 3.06 8.47
N ARG A 370 14.19 3.39 9.76
CA ARG A 370 14.27 4.77 10.29
C ARG A 370 15.70 5.21 10.63
N GLY A 371 16.67 4.29 10.68
CA GLY A 371 18.06 4.62 10.96
C GLY A 371 18.68 5.39 9.80
N ALA A 372 19.31 6.53 10.10
CA ALA A 372 20.07 7.31 9.12
C ALA A 372 21.46 6.70 8.87
N GLY A 373 21.92 6.74 7.62
CA GLY A 373 23.27 6.32 7.21
C GLY A 373 23.53 4.81 7.20
N GLU A 374 24.77 4.43 6.85
CA GLU A 374 25.21 3.03 6.67
C GLU A 374 25.11 2.17 7.94
N ASN A 375 24.97 2.78 9.12
CA ASN A 375 24.87 2.11 10.42
C ASN A 375 23.49 1.46 10.69
N ALA A 376 22.49 1.62 9.81
CA ALA A 376 21.18 1.00 9.99
C ALA A 376 21.22 -0.54 9.88
N ALA A 377 22.16 -1.09 9.09
CA ALA A 377 22.41 -2.53 8.98
C ALA A 377 23.00 -3.13 10.27
N ALA A 378 23.51 -2.30 11.20
CA ALA A 378 24.09 -2.77 12.45
C ALA A 378 23.04 -3.27 13.48
N LYS A 379 21.73 -3.03 13.22
CA LYS A 379 20.62 -3.46 14.08
C LYS A 379 19.53 -4.13 13.25
N ILE A 380 19.80 -5.36 12.81
CA ILE A 380 18.78 -6.22 12.19
C ILE A 380 18.08 -7.03 13.29
N GLU A 381 16.78 -6.86 13.40
CA GLU A 381 15.92 -7.69 14.24
C GLU A 381 15.40 -8.86 13.42
N PRO A 382 15.52 -10.12 13.87
CA PRO A 382 14.97 -11.26 13.13
C PRO A 382 13.43 -11.18 12.97
N ARG A 383 12.91 -11.50 11.79
CA ARG A 383 11.48 -11.36 11.43
C ARG A 383 10.92 -12.62 10.80
N SER A 384 9.77 -13.10 11.28
CA SER A 384 9.10 -14.32 10.78
C SER A 384 7.93 -14.06 9.82
N THR A 385 7.69 -12.80 9.44
CA THR A 385 6.48 -12.38 8.72
C THR A 385 6.77 -11.46 7.53
N GLU A 386 8.04 -11.19 7.24
CA GLU A 386 8.47 -10.20 6.25
C GLU A 386 8.87 -10.84 4.90
N LEU A 387 8.81 -12.17 4.80
CA LEU A 387 9.05 -12.85 3.51
C LEU A 387 7.95 -12.46 2.52
N TYR A 388 8.35 -12.07 1.31
CA TYR A 388 7.50 -11.51 0.24
C TYR A 388 6.85 -10.17 0.54
N GLN A 389 7.05 -9.59 1.73
CA GLN A 389 6.39 -8.33 2.05
C GLN A 389 6.97 -7.17 1.26
N LEU A 390 6.10 -6.20 1.01
CA LEU A 390 6.46 -4.94 0.39
C LEU A 390 7.38 -4.16 1.34
N GLY A 391 8.33 -3.45 0.74
CA GLY A 391 9.09 -2.44 1.45
C GLY A 391 8.30 -1.13 1.58
N PHE A 392 9.01 0.00 1.55
CA PHE A 392 8.37 1.30 1.40
C PHE A 392 7.56 1.39 0.10
N ASN A 393 6.30 1.84 0.19
CA ASN A 393 5.42 2.03 -0.96
C ASN A 393 5.30 3.52 -1.28
N HIS A 394 5.64 3.90 -2.51
CA HIS A 394 5.67 5.31 -2.96
C HIS A 394 4.31 5.91 -3.28
N PHE A 395 3.26 5.10 -3.44
CA PHE A 395 1.97 5.54 -4.00
C PHE A 395 0.83 5.52 -2.98
N ILE A 396 0.86 4.57 -2.04
CA ILE A 396 -0.25 4.31 -1.11
C ILE A 396 0.29 3.96 0.28
N ALA A 397 -0.60 3.94 1.28
CA ALA A 397 -0.22 3.53 2.62
C ALA A 397 0.29 2.09 2.65
N ALA A 398 1.19 1.80 3.59
CA ALA A 398 1.76 0.47 3.76
C ALA A 398 0.65 -0.58 3.96
N HIS A 399 0.75 -1.67 3.19
CA HIS A 399 -0.13 -2.82 3.27
C HIS A 399 0.67 -4.10 3.00
N ASP A 400 0.11 -5.25 3.37
CA ASP A 400 0.75 -6.54 3.10
C ASP A 400 0.67 -6.89 1.60
N VAL A 401 1.60 -7.72 1.12
CA VAL A 401 1.71 -8.08 -0.31
C VAL A 401 0.43 -8.76 -0.84
N GLN A 402 0.05 -8.47 -2.09
CA GLN A 402 -1.09 -9.14 -2.74
C GLN A 402 -0.80 -10.63 -2.98
N LEU A 403 -1.80 -11.49 -2.77
CA LEU A 403 -1.68 -12.95 -2.89
C LEU A 403 -1.13 -13.39 -4.26
N LYS A 404 -1.53 -12.73 -5.34
CA LYS A 404 -1.07 -13.07 -6.70
C LYS A 404 0.45 -13.07 -6.84
N HIS A 405 1.16 -12.14 -6.19
CA HIS A 405 2.62 -12.06 -6.30
C HIS A 405 3.33 -13.23 -5.63
N VAL A 406 2.81 -13.68 -4.48
CA VAL A 406 3.35 -14.87 -3.79
C VAL A 406 3.12 -16.13 -4.63
N LEU A 407 1.92 -16.27 -5.21
CA LEU A 407 1.58 -17.42 -6.04
C LEU A 407 2.42 -17.47 -7.32
N TRP A 408 2.59 -16.35 -8.03
CA TRP A 408 3.46 -16.28 -9.20
C TRP A 408 4.92 -16.57 -8.85
N LYS A 409 5.40 -16.11 -7.69
CA LYS A 409 6.76 -16.46 -7.27
C LYS A 409 6.92 -17.96 -7.02
N TRP A 410 5.90 -18.62 -6.47
CA TRP A 410 5.92 -20.08 -6.31
C TRP A 410 5.85 -20.81 -7.66
N VAL A 411 5.12 -20.28 -8.64
CA VAL A 411 5.16 -20.80 -10.02
C VAL A 411 6.59 -20.80 -10.54
N GLU A 412 7.28 -19.66 -10.47
CA GLU A 412 8.66 -19.52 -10.94
C GLU A 412 9.58 -20.55 -10.26
N MET A 413 9.49 -20.70 -8.93
CA MET A 413 10.31 -21.66 -8.19
C MET A 413 10.06 -23.09 -8.64
N VAL A 414 8.79 -23.49 -8.79
CA VAL A 414 8.46 -24.83 -9.30
C VAL A 414 8.99 -24.98 -10.72
N GLU A 415 8.90 -23.94 -11.56
CA GLU A 415 9.41 -23.93 -12.93
C GLU A 415 10.93 -24.14 -13.01
N GLU A 416 11.67 -23.49 -12.11
CA GLU A 416 13.13 -23.59 -11.95
C GLU A 416 13.58 -24.91 -11.31
N GLY A 417 12.67 -25.61 -10.62
CA GLY A 417 12.92 -26.92 -9.99
C GLY A 417 13.30 -26.85 -8.51
N ASP A 418 12.96 -25.74 -7.84
CA ASP A 418 13.20 -25.48 -6.42
C ASP A 418 12.14 -26.05 -5.46
#